data_AF-A0A3C0KAM4-F1
#
_entry.id   AF-A0A3C0KAM4-F1
#
_cell.length_a   1.000
_cell.length_b   1.000
_cell.length_c   1.000
_cell.angle_alpha   90.00
_cell.angle_beta   90.00
_cell.angle_gamma   90.00
#
_symmetry.space_group_name_H-M   'P 1'
#
loop_
_entity.id
_entity.type
_entity.pdbx_description
1 polymer ?
#
loop_
_entity_poly.entity_id
_entity_poly.type
_entity_poly.pdbx_seq_one_letter_code
_entity_poly.pdbx_strand_id
1 'polypeptide(L)' 'SSHRIAVRFAYEWHDDAGHWYRSYGNENWEFNDAGLMTVRHASINDRPMKAADRLFFWPLGPRPDDHPGLTELGL' A
#
# COMPACT_ATOMS: atom_id res chain seq x y z
N SER A 1 -6.06 -20.59 -13.47
CA SER A 1 -6.36 -19.20 -13.07
C SER A 1 -5.22 -18.30 -13.54
N SER A 2 -5.28 -17.76 -14.76
CA SER A 2 -4.17 -17.01 -15.39
C SER A 2 -4.24 -15.49 -15.23
N HIS A 3 -5.33 -14.93 -14.67
CA HIS A 3 -5.55 -13.48 -14.61
C HIS A 3 -5.77 -12.95 -13.19
N ARG A 4 -5.18 -13.58 -12.17
CA ARG A 4 -5.35 -13.17 -10.77
C ARG A 4 -4.01 -12.82 -10.12
N ILE A 5 -3.99 -11.71 -9.38
CA ILE A 5 -2.84 -11.26 -8.61
C ILE A 5 -3.28 -11.05 -7.16
N ALA A 6 -2.52 -11.58 -6.21
CA ALA A 6 -2.66 -11.29 -4.79
C ALA A 6 -1.54 -10.35 -4.35
N VAL A 7 -1.90 -9.22 -3.76
CA VAL A 7 -0.97 -8.14 -3.41
C VAL A 7 -1.02 -7.88 -1.92
N ARG A 8 0.15 -7.62 -1.34
CA ARG A 8 0.32 -6.96 -0.04
C ARG A 8 0.76 -5.53 -0.27
N PHE A 9 0.27 -4.60 0.54
CA PHE A 9 0.69 -3.21 0.48
C PHE A 9 0.56 -2.53 1.85
N ALA A 10 1.19 -1.36 1.97
CA ALA A 10 1.02 -0.46 3.08
C ALA A 10 1.09 0.99 2.60
N TYR A 11 0.37 1.90 3.26
CA TYR A 11 0.45 3.34 3.01
C TYR A 11 0.44 4.12 4.33
N GLU A 12 1.08 5.28 4.31
CA GLU A 12 1.16 6.20 5.46
C GLU A 12 0.41 7.48 5.13
N TRP A 13 -0.32 7.97 6.11
CA TRP A 13 -1.12 9.18 5.98
C TRP A 13 -1.40 9.79 7.36
N HIS A 14 -1.93 11.00 7.38
CA HIS A 14 -2.48 11.59 8.57
C HIS A 14 -3.86 12.18 8.30
N ASP A 15 -4.68 12.25 9.33
CA ASP A 15 -5.97 12.94 9.27
C ASP A 15 -5.79 14.46 9.39
N ASP A 16 -6.90 15.20 9.39
CA ASP A 16 -6.93 16.67 9.54
C ASP A 16 -6.59 17.15 10.96
N ALA A 17 -6.66 16.26 11.96
CA ALA A 17 -6.21 16.50 13.33
C ALA A 17 -4.70 16.24 13.52
N GLY A 18 -4.01 15.72 12.50
CA GLY A 18 -2.59 15.42 12.52
C GLY A 18 -2.22 14.07 13.15
N HIS A 19 -3.21 13.18 13.38
CA HIS A 19 -2.93 11.81 13.80
C HIS A 19 -2.40 11.01 12.61
N TRP A 20 -1.27 10.33 12.82
CA TRP A 20 -0.64 9.53 11.79
C TRP A 20 -1.07 8.07 11.87
N TYR A 21 -1.15 7.45 10.70
CA TYR A 21 -1.51 6.05 10.53
C TYR A 21 -0.58 5.38 9.53
N ARG A 22 -0.30 4.10 9.76
CA ARG A 22 0.12 3.18 8.71
C ARG A 22 -0.98 2.16 8.50
N SER A 23 -1.52 2.13 7.30
CA SER A 23 -2.55 1.19 6.90
C SER A 23 -1.89 0.00 6.22
N TYR A 24 -2.28 -1.21 6.61
CA TYR A 24 -1.78 -2.46 6.05
C TYR A 24 -2.91 -3.12 5.28
N GLY A 25 -2.64 -3.55 4.06
CA GLY A 25 -3.69 -4.09 3.22
C GLY A 25 -3.30 -5.29 2.37
N ASN A 26 -4.33 -6.05 2.05
CA ASN A 26 -4.30 -7.13 1.09
C ASN A 26 -5.32 -6.85 0.00
N GLU A 27 -4.88 -6.97 -1.26
CA GLU A 27 -5.78 -6.87 -2.40
C GLU A 27 -5.71 -8.11 -3.26
N ASN A 28 -6.87 -8.53 -3.76
CA ASN A 28 -6.98 -9.58 -4.75
C ASN A 28 -7.61 -9.01 -6.00
N TRP A 29 -6.88 -9.10 -7.10
CA TRP A 29 -7.24 -8.53 -8.38
C TRP A 29 -7.55 -9.64 -9.39
N GLU A 30 -8.56 -9.42 -10.21
CA GLU A 30 -8.82 -10.19 -11.42
C GLU A 30 -8.79 -9.26 -12.64
N PHE A 31 -8.19 -9.72 -13.73
CA PHE A 31 -8.01 -8.96 -14.97
C PHE A 31 -8.71 -9.66 -16.15
N ASN A 32 -9.10 -8.88 -17.16
CA ASN A 32 -9.52 -9.40 -18.47
C ASN A 32 -8.32 -9.57 -19.42
N ASP A 33 -8.59 -10.10 -20.62
CA ASP A 33 -7.56 -10.34 -21.66
C ASP A 33 -6.89 -9.05 -22.18
N ALA A 34 -7.53 -7.90 -22.00
CA ALA A 34 -6.96 -6.59 -22.35
C ALA A 34 -6.08 -6.00 -21.22
N GLY A 35 -5.90 -6.72 -20.11
CA GLY A 35 -5.10 -6.28 -18.96
C GLY A 35 -5.81 -5.27 -18.05
N LEU A 36 -7.11 -5.04 -18.22
CA LEU A 36 -7.89 -4.18 -17.34
C LEU A 36 -8.42 -4.98 -16.15
N MET A 37 -8.32 -4.42 -14.95
CA MET A 37 -8.84 -5.04 -13.74
C MET A 37 -10.37 -5.01 -13.76
N THR A 38 -11.00 -6.18 -13.64
CA THR A 38 -12.46 -6.35 -13.64
C THR A 38 -13.01 -6.63 -12.24
N VAL A 39 -12.18 -7.13 -11.32
CA VAL A 39 -12.54 -7.37 -9.92
C VAL A 39 -11.42 -6.89 -9.01
N ARG A 40 -11.79 -6.16 -7.94
CA ARG A 40 -10.87 -5.74 -6.87
C ARG A 40 -11.52 -5.98 -5.52
N HIS A 41 -10.97 -6.92 -4.76
CA HIS A 41 -11.28 -7.08 -3.34
C HIS A 41 -10.13 -6.55 -2.51
N ALA A 42 -10.39 -5.61 -1.62
CA ALA A 42 -9.39 -5.02 -0.74
C ALA A 42 -9.84 -5.11 0.71
N SER A 43 -8.93 -5.51 1.59
CA SER A 43 -9.11 -5.47 3.04
C SER A 43 -7.92 -4.72 3.64
N ILE A 44 -8.21 -3.73 4.48
CA ILE A 44 -7.24 -2.75 4.96
C ILE A 44 -7.49 -2.51 6.44
N ASN A 45 -6.42 -2.47 7.23
CA ASN A 45 -6.46 -2.18 8.65
C ASN A 45 -5.57 -0.97 8.96
N ASP A 46 -6.16 0.07 9.53
CA ASP A 46 -5.45 1.27 9.94
C ASP A 46 -4.84 1.08 11.32
N ARG A 47 -3.54 1.32 11.43
CA ARG A 47 -2.82 1.30 12.71
C ARG A 47 -2.34 2.71 13.05
N PRO A 48 -2.81 3.30 14.17
CA PRO A 48 -2.26 4.56 14.68
C PRO A 48 -0.75 4.44 14.93
N MET A 49 0.01 5.48 14.60
CA MET A 49 1.45 5.56 14.83
C MET A 49 1.91 7.00 15.09
N LYS A 50 3.15 7.19 15.55
CA LYS A 50 3.72 8.54 15.68
C LYS A 50 4.29 8.99 14.33
N ALA A 51 4.33 10.31 14.11
CA ALA A 51 4.96 10.89 12.92
C ALA A 51 6.43 10.46 12.74
N ALA A 52 7.14 10.25 13.85
CA ALA A 52 8.54 9.80 13.85
C ALA A 52 8.73 8.33 13.45
N ASP A 53 7.66 7.51 13.49
CA ASP A 53 7.71 6.09 13.16
C ASP A 53 7.47 5.81 11.67
N ARG A 54 7.29 6.87 10.87
CA ARG A 54 7.13 6.80 9.41
C ARG A 54 8.35 6.14 8.75
N LEU A 55 8.11 5.48 7.63
CA LEU A 55 9.13 4.83 6.80
C LEU A 55 9.09 5.31 5.36
N PHE A 56 8.02 5.98 4.92
CA PHE A 56 7.84 6.40 3.54
C PHE A 56 8.20 7.89 3.38
N PHE A 57 9.44 8.15 2.98
CA PHE A 57 9.99 9.50 2.81
C PHE A 57 10.47 9.74 1.39
N TRP A 58 9.59 10.25 0.54
CA TRP A 58 9.92 10.78 -0.79
C TRP A 58 8.94 11.91 -1.15
N PRO A 59 9.24 12.77 -2.14
CA PRO A 59 8.29 13.76 -2.64
C PRO A 59 6.99 13.10 -3.11
N LEU A 60 5.83 13.70 -2.82
CA LEU A 60 4.53 13.11 -3.21
C LEU A 60 4.50 12.78 -4.71
N GLY A 61 4.24 11.51 -5.02
CA GLY A 61 4.34 10.97 -6.37
C GLY A 61 4.91 9.55 -6.40
N PRO A 62 5.50 9.13 -7.53
CA PRO A 62 6.11 7.81 -7.68
C PRO A 62 7.17 7.56 -6.60
N ARG A 63 7.13 6.35 -6.01
CA ARG A 63 8.21 5.87 -5.14
C ARG A 63 9.50 5.78 -5.97
N PRO A 64 10.65 6.32 -5.50
CA PRO A 64 11.94 6.15 -6.17
C PRO A 64 12.32 4.69 -6.36
N ASP A 65 13.03 4.37 -7.45
CA ASP A 65 13.42 3.00 -7.79
C ASP A 65 14.33 2.35 -6.73
N ASP A 66 15.15 3.16 -6.05
CA ASP A 66 16.11 2.75 -5.02
C ASP A 66 15.56 2.76 -3.60
N HIS A 67 14.32 3.22 -3.40
CA HIS A 67 13.69 3.17 -2.08
C HIS A 67 13.34 1.71 -1.73
N PRO A 68 13.61 1.22 -0.51
CA PRO A 68 13.32 -0.17 -0.15
C PRO A 68 11.83 -0.53 -0.29
N GLY A 69 11.57 -1.77 -0.69
CA GLY A 69 10.23 -2.36 -0.78
C GLY A 69 9.67 -2.84 0.57
N LEU A 70 8.45 -3.38 0.56
CA LEU A 70 7.75 -3.85 1.78
C LEU A 70 8.57 -4.83 2.62
N THR A 71 9.14 -5.86 1.98
CA THR A 71 9.92 -6.90 2.67
C THR A 71 11.22 -6.34 3.25
N GLU A 72 11.90 -5.45 2.54
CA GLU A 72 13.16 -4.84 2.99
C GLU A 72 12.95 -3.89 4.16
N LEU A 73 11.76 -3.27 4.25
CA LEU A 73 11.33 -2.46 5.38
C LEU A 73 10.82 -3.28 6.57
N GLY A 74 10.73 -4.61 6.46
CA GLY A 74 10.21 -5.47 7.51
C GLY A 74 8.71 -5.30 7.78
N LEU A 75 7.93 -4.94 6.76
CA LEU A 75 6.48 -4.70 6.82
C LEU A 75 5.64 -5.90 6.32
#